data_AF-A0A9D8PES1-F1
#
_entry.id   AF-A0A9D8PES1-F1
#
_cell.length_a   1.000
_cell.length_b   1.000
_cell.length_c   1.000
_cell.angle_alpha   90.00
_cell.angle_beta   90.00
_cell.angle_gamma   90.00
#
_symmetry.space_group_name_H-M   'P 1'
#
loop_
_entity.id
_entity.type
_entity.pdbx_description
1 polymer ?
#
loop_
_entity_poly.entity_id
_entity_poly.type
_entity_poly.pdbx_seq_one_letter_code
_entity_poly.pdbx_strand_id
1 'polypeptide(L)'
;MNQKRSLDYYLLWIITLISLTLNVIVIASLLNARRQAATAFGQAAAVVAQLKQVTFGYNVVIDEEIPIAADVPVNFTVSVPIEQSIPINTIVNVPIEFPIVGQRTITVPISTTIPISLTVDVPIDRTLPIDATVPVSLSVPIRIKVADTAFAETLDDVETILLEMAKEMGAVVKQSP
;
A
#
# COMPACT_ATOMS: atom_id res chain seq x y z
N MET A 1 -96.67 16.84 -37.06
CA MET A 1 -95.93 16.19 -35.95
C MET A 1 -94.56 15.61 -36.37
N ASN A 2 -93.80 16.22 -37.30
CA ASN A 2 -92.54 15.60 -37.80
C ASN A 2 -91.27 16.46 -37.72
N GLN A 3 -91.32 17.65 -37.10
CA GLN A 3 -90.21 18.60 -37.08
C GLN A 3 -89.28 18.44 -35.86
N LYS A 4 -89.70 17.68 -34.83
CA LYS A 4 -88.85 17.38 -33.66
C LYS A 4 -87.74 16.37 -33.99
N ARG A 5 -88.00 15.40 -34.88
CA ARG A 5 -87.04 14.32 -35.19
C ARG A 5 -85.75 14.81 -35.85
N SER A 6 -85.80 15.87 -36.67
CA SER A 6 -84.60 16.41 -37.33
C SER A 6 -83.67 17.15 -36.37
N LEU A 7 -84.21 17.81 -35.33
CA LEU A 7 -83.42 18.48 -34.29
C LEU A 7 -82.63 17.46 -33.44
N ASP A 8 -83.22 16.30 -33.19
CA ASP A 8 -82.58 15.24 -32.40
C ASP A 8 -81.32 14.69 -33.09
N TYR A 9 -81.32 14.57 -34.43
CA TYR A 9 -80.13 14.12 -35.19
C TYR A 9 -78.97 15.12 -35.12
N TYR A 10 -79.24 16.43 -35.19
CA TYR A 10 -78.19 17.44 -35.02
C TYR A 10 -77.61 17.44 -33.60
N LEU A 11 -78.45 17.24 -32.59
CA LEU A 11 -78.01 17.13 -31.20
C LEU A 11 -77.10 15.90 -30.98
N LEU A 12 -77.48 14.74 -31.54
CA LEU A 12 -76.65 13.54 -31.52
C LEU A 12 -75.33 13.74 -32.25
N TRP A 13 -75.32 14.43 -33.38
CA TRP A 13 -74.10 14.72 -34.13
C TRP A 13 -73.16 15.67 -33.37
N ILE A 14 -73.69 16.72 -32.74
CA ILE A 14 -72.91 17.65 -31.90
C ILE A 14 -72.30 16.91 -30.70
N ILE A 15 -73.08 16.10 -30.00
CA ILE A 15 -72.59 15.29 -28.86
C ILE A 15 -71.51 14.30 -29.33
N THR A 16 -71.70 13.66 -30.47
CA THR A 16 -70.72 12.74 -31.06
C THR A 16 -69.42 13.46 -31.41
N LEU A 17 -69.51 14.65 -32.01
CA LEU A 17 -68.35 15.46 -32.37
C LEU A 17 -67.56 15.88 -31.12
N ILE A 18 -68.26 16.35 -30.08
CA ILE A 18 -67.65 16.69 -28.79
C ILE A 18 -66.95 15.48 -28.17
N SER A 19 -67.61 14.31 -28.18
CA SER A 19 -67.02 13.06 -27.67
C SER A 19 -65.79 12.64 -28.47
N LEU A 20 -65.81 12.75 -29.81
CA LEU A 20 -64.67 12.45 -30.67
C LEU A 20 -63.49 13.40 -30.39
N THR A 21 -63.74 14.70 -30.31
CA THR A 21 -62.71 15.69 -29.99
C THR A 21 -62.10 15.43 -28.62
N LEU A 22 -62.92 15.11 -27.62
CA LEU A 22 -62.43 14.77 -26.28
C LEU A 22 -61.54 13.51 -26.31
N ASN A 23 -61.95 12.46 -27.04
CA ASN A 23 -61.13 11.26 -27.21
C ASN A 23 -59.80 11.56 -27.93
N VAL A 24 -59.80 12.39 -28.96
CA VAL A 24 -58.58 12.81 -29.67
C VAL A 24 -57.64 13.56 -28.72
N ILE A 25 -58.17 14.46 -27.89
CA ILE A 25 -57.37 15.19 -26.88
C ILE A 25 -56.78 14.22 -25.86
N VAL A 26 -57.56 13.24 -25.38
CA VAL A 26 -57.07 12.20 -24.45
C VAL A 26 -55.93 11.41 -25.10
N ILE A 27 -56.11 10.94 -26.33
CA ILE A 27 -55.07 10.20 -27.07
C ILE A 27 -53.81 11.06 -27.25
N ALA A 28 -53.96 12.33 -27.66
CA ALA A 28 -52.83 13.24 -27.84
C ALA A 28 -52.08 13.49 -26.51
N SER A 29 -52.81 13.64 -25.40
CA SER A 29 -52.22 13.80 -24.07
C SER A 29 -51.44 12.56 -23.64
N LEU A 30 -51.97 11.36 -23.89
CA LEU A 30 -51.31 10.08 -23.59
C LEU A 30 -50.07 9.88 -24.44
N LEU A 31 -50.10 10.25 -25.72
CA LEU A 31 -48.94 10.18 -26.61
C LEU A 31 -47.82 11.14 -26.16
N ASN A 32 -48.18 12.35 -25.71
CA ASN A 32 -47.21 13.30 -25.17
C ASN A 32 -46.63 12.83 -23.83
N ALA A 33 -47.44 12.25 -22.94
CA ALA A 33 -46.98 11.66 -21.69
C ALA A 33 -46.03 10.47 -21.94
N ARG A 34 -46.37 9.61 -22.90
CA ARG A 34 -45.54 8.47 -23.30
C ARG A 34 -44.17 8.91 -23.82
N ARG A 35 -44.13 9.96 -24.66
CA ARG A 35 -42.86 10.53 -25.16
C ARG A 35 -41.99 11.09 -24.03
N GLN A 36 -42.59 11.82 -23.09
CA GLN A 36 -41.87 12.35 -21.93
C GLN A 36 -41.27 11.24 -21.06
N ALA A 37 -42.05 10.18 -20.81
CA ALA A 37 -41.55 9.01 -20.10
C ALA A 37 -40.37 8.34 -20.83
N ALA A 38 -40.48 8.17 -22.15
CA ALA A 38 -39.42 7.58 -22.97
C ALA A 38 -38.11 8.40 -22.91
N THR A 39 -38.21 9.74 -22.94
CA THR A 39 -37.05 10.61 -22.77
C THR A 39 -36.46 10.54 -21.36
N ALA A 40 -37.28 10.44 -20.32
CA ALA A 40 -36.82 10.33 -18.94
C ALA A 40 -36.05 9.02 -18.70
N PHE A 41 -36.55 7.90 -19.23
CA PHE A 41 -35.84 6.61 -19.18
C PHE A 41 -34.52 6.64 -19.95
N GLY A 42 -34.49 7.23 -21.14
CA GLY A 42 -33.24 7.39 -21.89
C GLY A 42 -32.20 8.25 -21.18
N GLN A 43 -32.64 9.34 -20.51
CA GLN A 43 -31.76 10.16 -19.68
C GLN A 43 -31.24 9.38 -18.46
N ALA A 44 -32.09 8.61 -17.79
CA ALA A 44 -31.67 7.77 -16.67
C ALA A 44 -30.64 6.72 -17.11
N ALA A 45 -30.84 6.05 -18.24
CA ALA A 45 -29.88 5.12 -18.81
C ALA A 45 -28.52 5.80 -19.09
N ALA A 46 -28.53 7.01 -19.65
CA ALA A 46 -27.31 7.78 -19.90
C ALA A 46 -26.55 8.15 -18.61
N VAL A 47 -27.27 8.43 -17.51
CA VAL A 47 -26.64 8.67 -16.20
C VAL A 47 -25.99 7.38 -15.67
N VAL A 48 -26.67 6.24 -15.79
CA VAL A 48 -26.12 4.94 -15.40
C VAL A 48 -24.87 4.59 -16.22
N ALA A 49 -24.90 4.84 -17.52
CA ALA A 49 -23.73 4.68 -18.39
C ALA A 49 -22.54 5.56 -17.96
N GLN A 50 -22.80 6.79 -17.50
CA GLN A 50 -21.77 7.68 -16.96
C GLN A 50 -21.20 7.18 -15.61
N LEU A 51 -22.05 6.63 -14.74
CA LEU A 51 -21.61 6.07 -13.46
C LEU A 51 -20.63 4.91 -13.64
N LYS A 52 -20.76 4.10 -14.70
CA LYS A 52 -19.82 3.03 -15.04
C LYS A 52 -18.39 3.56 -15.29
N GLN A 53 -18.25 4.80 -15.76
CA GLN A 53 -16.95 5.41 -16.06
C GLN A 53 -16.30 6.10 -14.84
N VAL A 54 -17.01 6.23 -13.71
CA VAL A 54 -16.48 6.85 -12.50
C VAL A 54 -15.32 6.02 -11.96
N THR A 55 -14.29 6.71 -11.47
CA THR A 55 -13.13 6.08 -10.81
C THR A 55 -13.09 6.54 -9.36
N PHE A 56 -13.07 5.59 -8.43
CA PHE A 56 -12.86 5.85 -7.02
C PHE A 56 -11.38 5.75 -6.69
N GLY A 57 -10.86 6.76 -5.98
CA GLY A 57 -9.51 6.77 -5.44
C GLY A 57 -9.54 6.52 -3.94
N TYR A 58 -8.75 5.56 -3.47
CA TYR A 58 -8.57 5.28 -2.04
C TYR A 58 -7.08 5.09 -1.74
N ASN A 59 -6.58 5.76 -0.69
CA ASN A 59 -5.22 5.58 -0.22
C ASN A 59 -5.23 4.54 0.89
N VAL A 60 -4.66 3.37 0.61
CA VAL A 60 -4.41 2.36 1.64
C VAL A 60 -3.15 2.79 2.40
N VAL A 61 -3.27 2.97 3.70
CA VAL A 61 -2.15 3.24 4.60
C VAL A 61 -1.80 1.94 5.32
N ILE A 62 -0.55 1.52 5.20
CA ILE A 62 0.02 0.37 5.90
C ILE A 62 1.03 0.93 6.88
N ASP A 63 0.74 0.80 8.17
CA ASP A 63 1.64 1.16 9.26
C ASP A 63 1.97 -0.11 10.04
N GLU A 64 3.17 -0.65 9.82
CA GLU A 64 3.65 -1.86 10.45
C GLU A 64 5.01 -1.65 11.12
N GLU A 65 5.19 -2.31 12.26
CA GLU A 65 6.45 -2.37 12.96
C GLU A 65 7.09 -3.74 12.71
N ILE A 66 8.23 -3.75 12.04
CA ILE A 66 8.96 -5.00 11.76
C ILE A 66 10.04 -5.16 12.83
N PRO A 67 9.93 -6.18 13.71
CA PRO A 67 10.98 -6.49 14.66
C PRO A 67 12.14 -7.19 13.95
N ILE A 68 13.35 -6.71 14.20
CA ILE A 68 14.59 -7.33 13.74
C ILE A 68 15.33 -7.80 14.99
N ALA A 69 15.46 -9.11 15.10
CA ALA A 69 16.29 -9.78 16.09
C ALA A 69 17.45 -10.45 15.36
N ALA A 70 18.68 -10.02 15.63
CA ALA A 70 19.88 -10.57 14.99
C ALA A 70 21.01 -10.71 16.00
N ASP A 71 21.71 -11.84 15.94
CA ASP A 71 22.91 -12.11 16.72
C ASP A 71 24.14 -11.86 15.85
N VAL A 72 24.90 -10.81 16.16
CA VAL A 72 26.12 -10.47 15.43
C VAL A 72 27.34 -10.99 16.19
N PRO A 73 28.09 -11.97 15.63
CA PRO A 73 29.34 -12.41 16.23
C PRO A 73 30.43 -11.36 16.01
N VAL A 74 31.17 -11.05 17.06
CA VAL A 74 32.28 -10.11 17.05
C VAL A 74 33.50 -10.78 17.64
N ASN A 75 34.57 -10.83 16.85
CA ASN A 75 35.83 -11.45 17.24
C ASN A 75 36.92 -10.39 17.16
N PHE A 76 37.59 -10.10 18.28
CA PHE A 76 38.72 -9.18 18.31
C PHE A 76 39.80 -9.68 19.28
N THR A 77 41.05 -9.36 18.97
CA THR A 77 42.20 -9.74 19.79
C THR A 77 42.74 -8.50 20.49
N VAL A 78 42.94 -8.59 21.80
CA VAL A 78 43.61 -7.57 22.59
C VAL A 78 45.02 -8.05 22.91
N SER A 79 46.04 -7.34 22.41
CA SER A 79 47.44 -7.60 22.74
C SER A 79 47.84 -6.82 23.99
N VAL A 80 48.22 -7.54 25.04
CA VAL A 80 48.66 -6.97 26.32
C VAL A 80 50.18 -7.11 26.44
N PRO A 81 50.96 -6.00 26.39
CA PRO A 81 52.39 -6.04 26.63
C PRO A 81 52.69 -6.15 28.13
N ILE A 82 53.61 -7.04 28.49
CA ILE A 82 54.11 -7.25 29.85
C ILE A 82 55.62 -7.01 29.82
N GLU A 83 56.04 -5.93 30.47
CA GLU A 83 57.46 -5.58 30.63
C GLU A 83 57.88 -5.84 32.07
N GLN A 84 58.88 -6.70 32.26
CA GLN A 84 59.44 -7.03 33.56
C GLN A 84 60.96 -6.96 33.52
N SER A 85 61.58 -6.53 34.62
CA SER A 85 63.03 -6.52 34.75
C SER A 85 63.42 -7.35 35.96
N ILE A 86 64.24 -8.39 35.74
CA ILE A 86 64.71 -9.26 36.81
C ILE A 86 66.16 -8.87 37.14
N PRO A 87 66.43 -8.31 38.33
CA PRO A 87 67.78 -8.04 38.77
C PRO A 87 68.47 -9.34 39.22
N ILE A 88 69.66 -9.60 38.70
CA ILE A 88 70.53 -10.69 39.11
C ILE A 88 71.74 -10.08 39.79
N ASN A 89 71.93 -10.42 41.06
CA ASN A 89 73.11 -10.05 41.83
C ASN A 89 73.79 -11.33 42.29
N THR A 90 74.99 -11.58 41.78
CA THR A 90 75.81 -12.74 42.16
C THR A 90 77.25 -12.33 42.37
N ILE A 91 78.03 -13.18 43.02
CA ILE A 91 79.43 -12.92 43.32
C ILE A 91 80.25 -14.07 42.75
N VAL A 92 81.21 -13.75 41.89
CA VAL A 92 82.11 -14.74 41.29
C VAL A 92 83.52 -14.53 41.83
N ASN A 93 84.16 -15.62 42.26
CA ASN A 93 85.54 -15.61 42.75
C ASN A 93 86.47 -16.10 41.64
N VAL A 94 87.31 -15.21 41.11
CA VAL A 94 88.25 -15.51 40.02
C VAL A 94 89.67 -15.61 40.58
N PRO A 95 90.32 -16.78 40.54
CA PRO A 95 91.73 -16.91 40.89
C PRO A 95 92.62 -16.33 39.77
N ILE A 96 93.52 -15.41 40.11
CA ILE A 96 94.50 -14.82 39.20
C ILE A 96 95.91 -15.11 39.72
N GLU A 97 96.80 -15.55 38.83
CA GLU A 97 98.20 -15.83 39.15
C GLU A 97 99.10 -14.64 38.80
N PHE A 98 99.81 -14.12 39.80
CA PHE A 98 100.72 -13.01 39.62
C PHE A 98 102.18 -13.50 39.61
N PRO A 99 103.02 -13.09 38.63
CA PRO A 99 104.37 -13.65 38.41
C PRO A 99 105.34 -13.56 39.60
N ILE A 100 105.08 -12.68 40.57
CA ILE A 100 105.98 -12.40 41.71
C ILE A 100 105.31 -12.70 43.07
N VAL A 101 103.98 -12.71 43.16
CA VAL A 101 103.22 -12.74 44.44
C VAL A 101 102.22 -13.90 44.59
N GLY A 102 102.21 -14.87 43.66
CA GLY A 102 101.42 -16.11 43.74
C GLY A 102 99.94 -15.96 43.35
N GLN A 103 99.15 -17.03 43.47
CA GLN A 103 97.71 -17.03 43.17
C GLN A 103 96.92 -16.21 44.20
N ARG A 104 96.06 -15.31 43.72
CA ARG A 104 95.13 -14.53 44.52
C ARG A 104 93.72 -14.68 43.99
N THR A 105 92.76 -14.87 44.88
CA THR A 105 91.35 -14.90 44.49
C THR A 105 90.78 -13.50 44.55
N ILE A 106 90.25 -13.02 43.44
CA ILE A 106 89.55 -11.74 43.35
C ILE A 106 88.06 -12.01 43.33
N THR A 107 87.34 -11.39 44.26
CA THR A 107 85.88 -11.42 44.30
C THR A 107 85.33 -10.33 43.40
N VAL A 108 84.57 -10.71 42.39
CA VAL A 108 83.94 -9.81 41.43
C VAL A 108 82.41 -9.91 41.59
N PRO A 109 81.74 -8.85 42.06
CA PRO A 109 80.29 -8.80 42.05
C PRO A 109 79.79 -8.62 40.61
N ILE A 110 78.81 -9.43 40.22
CA ILE A 110 78.10 -9.30 38.95
C ILE A 110 76.67 -8.87 39.28
N SER A 111 76.35 -7.63 38.90
CA SER A 111 74.99 -7.08 38.96
C SER A 111 74.54 -6.82 37.54
N THR A 112 73.53 -7.56 37.10
CA THR A 112 72.92 -7.38 35.78
C THR A 112 71.40 -7.36 35.92
N THR A 113 70.72 -6.74 34.96
CA THR A 113 69.26 -6.75 34.89
C THR A 113 68.87 -7.35 33.56
N ILE A 114 68.05 -8.40 33.59
CA ILE A 114 67.52 -9.00 32.38
C ILE A 114 66.12 -8.42 32.13
N PRO A 115 65.92 -7.66 31.05
CA PRO A 115 64.58 -7.24 30.63
C PRO A 115 63.85 -8.42 29.99
N ILE A 116 62.58 -8.56 30.32
CA ILE A 116 61.67 -9.54 29.74
C ILE A 116 60.48 -8.77 29.19
N SER A 117 60.29 -8.87 27.87
CA SER A 117 59.14 -8.32 27.17
C SER A 117 58.31 -9.49 26.65
N LEU A 118 57.07 -9.62 27.13
CA LEU A 118 56.11 -10.58 26.62
C LEU A 118 54.93 -9.82 26.03
N THR A 119 54.40 -10.30 24.90
CA THR A 119 53.10 -9.86 24.40
C THR A 119 52.15 -11.04 24.48
N VAL A 120 51.03 -10.85 25.17
CA VAL A 120 49.99 -11.87 25.30
C VAL A 120 48.77 -11.42 24.50
N ASP A 121 48.36 -12.25 23.55
CA ASP A 121 47.15 -12.02 22.76
C ASP A 121 45.96 -12.69 23.42
N VAL A 122 44.96 -11.89 23.81
CA VAL A 122 43.71 -12.38 24.40
C VAL A 122 42.61 -12.31 23.34
N PRO A 123 42.16 -13.45 22.78
CA PRO A 123 41.03 -13.46 21.87
C PRO A 123 39.73 -13.22 22.66
N ILE A 124 38.88 -12.34 22.14
CA ILE A 124 37.55 -12.09 22.66
C ILE A 124 36.54 -12.42 21.57
N ASP A 125 35.78 -13.48 21.83
CA ASP A 125 34.66 -13.91 20.99
C ASP A 125 33.35 -13.61 21.75
N ARG A 126 32.54 -12.70 21.20
CA ARG A 126 31.27 -12.30 21.81
C ARG A 126 30.18 -12.22 20.75
N THR A 127 28.97 -12.62 21.13
CA THR A 127 27.77 -12.41 20.32
C THR A 127 27.02 -11.21 20.88
N LEU A 128 26.77 -10.21 20.04
CA LEU A 128 25.96 -9.05 20.40
C LEU A 128 24.53 -9.26 19.89
N PRO A 129 23.52 -9.31 20.77
CA PRO A 129 22.13 -9.32 20.35
C PRO A 129 21.73 -7.92 19.89
N ILE A 130 21.14 -7.83 18.71
CA ILE A 130 20.51 -6.62 18.17
C ILE A 130 19.01 -6.84 18.19
N ASP A 131 18.31 -6.04 18.98
CA ASP A 131 16.85 -5.91 18.99
C ASP A 131 16.49 -4.51 18.51
N ALA A 132 15.92 -4.42 17.31
CA ALA A 132 15.49 -3.17 16.71
C ALA A 132 14.09 -3.29 16.11
N THR A 133 13.30 -2.23 16.22
CA THR A 133 12.00 -2.13 15.55
C THR A 133 12.10 -1.11 14.44
N VAL A 134 11.82 -1.52 13.21
CA VAL A 134 11.80 -0.62 12.05
C VAL A 134 10.35 -0.27 11.72
N PRO A 135 9.94 1.01 11.82
CA PRO A 135 8.63 1.44 11.39
C PRO A 135 8.57 1.50 9.87
N VAL A 136 7.58 0.83 9.28
CA VAL A 136 7.28 0.90 7.85
C VAL A 136 5.93 1.60 7.71
N SER A 137 5.94 2.77 7.08
CA SER A 137 4.72 3.50 6.70
C SER A 137 4.67 3.60 5.18
N LEU A 138 3.69 2.94 4.58
CA LEU A 138 3.49 2.90 3.14
C LEU A 138 2.09 3.39 2.81
N SER A 139 2.00 4.40 1.92
CA SER A 139 0.74 4.87 1.37
C SER A 139 0.64 4.46 -0.09
N VAL A 140 -0.26 3.52 -0.39
CA VAL A 140 -0.49 3.03 -1.76
C VAL A 140 -1.80 3.62 -2.30
N PRO A 141 -1.74 4.51 -3.30
CA PRO A 141 -2.95 5.02 -3.94
C PRO A 141 -3.55 3.96 -4.88
N ILE A 142 -4.77 3.53 -4.59
CA ILE A 142 -5.54 2.61 -5.43
C ILE A 142 -6.60 3.41 -6.18
N ARG A 143 -6.72 3.15 -7.49
CA ARG A 143 -7.78 3.70 -8.34
C ARG A 143 -8.59 2.56 -8.92
N ILE A 144 -9.88 2.51 -8.60
CA ILE A 144 -10.80 1.45 -9.03
C ILE A 144 -11.88 2.09 -9.89
N LYS A 145 -12.03 1.64 -11.14
CA LYS A 145 -13.16 2.06 -11.98
C LYS A 145 -14.40 1.29 -11.57
N VAL A 146 -15.56 1.93 -11.59
CA VAL A 146 -16.83 1.25 -11.29
C VAL A 146 -17.08 0.08 -12.23
N ALA A 147 -16.73 0.22 -13.51
CA ALA A 147 -16.77 -0.85 -14.50
C ALA A 147 -15.93 -2.09 -14.16
N ASP A 148 -14.91 -1.97 -13.30
CA ASP A 148 -14.03 -3.07 -12.90
C ASP A 148 -14.49 -3.73 -11.58
N THR A 149 -15.66 -3.33 -11.05
CA THR A 149 -16.21 -3.85 -9.79
C THR A 149 -17.43 -4.75 -10.03
N ALA A 150 -17.86 -5.48 -9.00
CA ALA A 150 -19.09 -6.27 -9.04
C ALA A 150 -20.35 -5.42 -9.34
N PHE A 151 -20.31 -4.10 -9.17
CA PHE A 151 -21.42 -3.21 -9.50
C PHE A 151 -21.61 -3.02 -11.02
N ALA A 152 -20.61 -3.34 -11.83
CA ALA A 152 -20.67 -3.15 -13.27
C ALA A 152 -21.82 -3.93 -13.92
N GLU A 153 -21.99 -5.20 -13.53
CA GLU A 153 -23.05 -6.08 -14.01
C GLU A 153 -24.43 -5.53 -13.65
N THR A 154 -24.63 -5.13 -12.39
CA THR A 154 -25.89 -4.55 -11.92
C THR A 154 -26.22 -3.23 -12.63
N LEU A 155 -25.22 -2.39 -12.92
CA LEU A 155 -25.43 -1.16 -13.68
C LEU A 155 -25.76 -1.45 -15.15
N ASP A 156 -25.20 -2.50 -15.74
CA ASP A 156 -25.51 -2.93 -17.10
C ASP A 156 -26.96 -3.44 -17.23
N ASP A 157 -27.42 -4.21 -16.25
CA ASP A 157 -28.81 -4.66 -16.16
C ASP A 157 -29.77 -3.48 -16.07
N VAL A 158 -29.48 -2.52 -15.17
CA VAL A 158 -30.31 -1.32 -15.00
C VAL A 158 -30.30 -0.45 -16.25
N GLU A 159 -29.14 -0.26 -16.88
CA GLU A 159 -29.02 0.47 -18.15
C GLU A 159 -29.88 -0.19 -19.24
N THR A 160 -29.77 -1.52 -19.39
CA THR A 160 -30.53 -2.30 -20.37
C THR A 160 -32.04 -2.20 -20.14
N ILE A 161 -32.48 -2.37 -18.90
CA ILE A 161 -33.89 -2.25 -18.50
C ILE A 161 -34.43 -0.86 -18.81
N LEU A 162 -33.65 0.21 -18.53
CA LEU A 162 -34.06 1.58 -18.83
C LEU A 162 -34.13 1.85 -20.33
N LEU A 163 -33.20 1.31 -21.12
CA LEU A 163 -33.21 1.42 -22.59
C LEU A 163 -34.40 0.65 -23.19
N GLU A 164 -34.71 -0.52 -22.66
CA GLU A 164 -35.88 -1.31 -23.07
C GLU A 164 -37.18 -0.57 -22.74
N MET A 165 -37.33 -0.05 -21.53
CA MET A 165 -38.47 0.79 -21.15
C MET A 165 -38.61 2.03 -22.05
N ALA A 166 -37.51 2.71 -22.37
CA ALA A 166 -37.52 3.83 -23.30
C ALA A 166 -38.01 3.42 -24.70
N LYS A 167 -37.54 2.27 -25.19
CA LYS A 167 -37.92 1.70 -26.50
C LYS A 167 -39.39 1.28 -26.53
N GLU A 168 -39.88 0.60 -25.50
CA GLU A 168 -41.30 0.23 -25.36
C GLU A 168 -42.20 1.46 -25.29
N MET A 169 -41.73 2.55 -24.69
CA MET A 169 -42.42 3.83 -24.66
C MET A 169 -42.29 4.63 -25.97
N GLY A 170 -41.72 4.05 -27.02
CA GLY A 170 -41.69 4.62 -28.36
C GLY A 170 -40.62 5.70 -28.57
N ALA A 171 -39.61 5.79 -27.70
CA ALA A 171 -38.40 6.53 -28.04
C ALA A 171 -37.63 5.79 -29.14
N VAL A 172 -37.14 6.54 -30.12
CA VAL A 172 -36.06 6.08 -30.99
C VAL A 172 -34.78 6.12 -30.17
N VAL A 173 -34.55 5.07 -29.38
CA VAL A 173 -33.28 4.87 -28.68
C VAL A 173 -32.24 4.59 -29.77
N LYS A 174 -31.40 5.58 -30.06
CA LYS A 174 -30.26 5.39 -30.95
C LYS A 174 -29.29 4.48 -30.21
N GLN A 175 -29.26 3.20 -30.60
CA GLN A 175 -28.18 2.29 -30.21
C GLN A 175 -26.88 2.92 -30.73
N SER A 176 -26.11 3.53 -29.83
CA SER A 176 -24.72 3.85 -30.12
C SER A 176 -23.89 2.58 -29.92
N PRO A 177 -22.89 2.35 -30.78
CA PRO A 177 -22.08 1.13 -30.80
C PRO A 177 -21.25 0.93 -29.54
#